data_AF-A0A0M0GYD4-F1
#
_entry.id   AF-A0A0M0GYD4-F1
#
_cell.length_a   1.000
_cell.length_b   1.000
_cell.length_c   1.000
_cell.angle_alpha   90.00
_cell.angle_beta   90.00
_cell.angle_gamma   90.00
#
_symmetry.space_group_name_H-M   'P 1'
#
loop_
_entity.id
_entity.type
_entity.pdbx_description
1 polymer ?
#
loop_
_entity_poly.entity_id
_entity_poly.type
_entity_poly.pdbx_seq_one_letter_code
_entity_poly.pdbx_strand_id
1 'polypeptide(L)'
;MLKKKFFGFVSGNWRKPRDPCGRVRQGHMVASEDFLTIQQLADSGERAWRLNPVETARRLGIEELGFKATDVFRFESYRLDYGSGLNRAQVKAQHGPCLFLIELYQPVRRGTTGIWAVESVTLVNE
;
A
#
# COMPACT_ATOMS: atom_id res chain seq x y z
N MET A 1 -34.79 42.16 -37.38
CA MET A 1 -34.12 42.25 -36.07
C MET A 1 -34.50 41.03 -35.22
N LEU A 2 -33.50 40.47 -34.56
CA LEU A 2 -33.35 39.24 -33.76
C LEU A 2 -34.57 38.52 -33.13
N LYS A 3 -34.67 37.22 -33.39
CA LYS A 3 -35.36 36.21 -32.54
C LYS A 3 -34.41 35.79 -31.40
N LYS A 4 -34.80 35.99 -30.13
CA LYS A 4 -34.10 35.45 -28.96
C LYS A 4 -34.46 33.97 -28.79
N LYS A 5 -33.51 33.07 -28.99
CA LYS A 5 -33.60 31.66 -28.55
C LYS A 5 -33.05 31.58 -27.13
N PHE A 6 -33.89 31.19 -26.19
CA PHE A 6 -33.47 30.73 -24.87
C PHE A 6 -32.85 29.33 -25.04
N PHE A 7 -31.54 29.22 -24.79
CA PHE A 7 -30.91 27.92 -24.58
C PHE A 7 -31.06 27.56 -23.11
N GLY A 8 -31.83 26.50 -22.85
CA GLY A 8 -31.94 25.91 -21.52
C GLY A 8 -30.60 25.32 -21.09
N PHE A 9 -30.11 25.74 -19.93
CA PHE A 9 -29.03 25.06 -19.24
C PHE A 9 -29.59 23.77 -18.64
N VAL A 10 -29.24 22.63 -19.23
CA VAL A 10 -29.41 21.33 -18.58
C VAL A 10 -28.27 21.20 -17.57
N SER A 11 -28.60 21.30 -16.28
CA SER A 11 -27.68 21.03 -15.18
C SER A 11 -27.34 19.53 -15.14
N GLY A 12 -26.36 19.12 -15.94
CA GLY A 12 -25.77 17.79 -15.88
C GLY A 12 -25.07 17.61 -14.54
N ASN A 13 -25.54 16.65 -13.74
CA ASN A 13 -24.93 16.27 -12.48
C ASN A 13 -23.65 15.47 -12.77
N TRP A 14 -22.53 16.17 -13.03
CA TRP A 14 -21.24 15.55 -13.32
C TRP A 14 -20.67 14.90 -12.04
N ARG A 15 -21.06 13.66 -11.75
CA ARG A 15 -20.31 12.83 -10.80
C ARG A 15 -18.94 12.58 -11.42
N LYS A 16 -17.86 13.11 -10.81
CA LYS A 16 -16.49 12.74 -11.16
C LYS A 16 -16.41 11.19 -11.21
N PRO A 17 -15.81 10.60 -12.26
CA PRO A 17 -15.54 9.16 -12.27
C PRO A 17 -14.85 8.82 -10.95
N ARG A 18 -15.38 7.82 -10.23
CA ARG A 18 -14.68 7.30 -9.06
C ARG A 18 -13.39 6.73 -9.59
N ASP A 19 -12.27 7.38 -9.29
CA ASP A 19 -10.95 6.83 -9.55
C ASP A 19 -10.89 5.49 -8.80
N PRO A 20 -10.90 4.35 -9.52
CA PRO A 20 -10.96 3.04 -8.90
C PRO A 20 -9.66 2.73 -8.15
N CYS A 21 -8.56 3.45 -8.44
CA CYS A 21 -7.26 3.32 -7.79
C CYS A 21 -7.02 4.40 -6.71
N GLY A 22 -7.65 5.57 -6.85
CA GLY A 22 -7.30 6.81 -6.16
C GLY A 22 -7.54 6.90 -4.65
N ARG A 23 -7.96 5.81 -3.99
CA ARG A 23 -8.00 5.73 -2.53
C ARG A 23 -6.74 5.14 -1.91
N VAL A 24 -5.93 4.44 -2.71
CA VAL A 24 -4.69 3.83 -2.21
C VAL A 24 -3.58 4.88 -2.16
N ARG A 25 -2.96 5.06 -0.99
CA ARG A 25 -1.80 5.94 -0.80
C ARG A 25 -0.59 5.35 -1.51
N GLN A 26 0.04 6.14 -2.38
CA GLN A 26 1.19 5.77 -3.20
C GLN A 26 2.43 6.58 -2.82
N GLY A 27 3.60 6.12 -3.26
CA GLY A 27 4.89 6.73 -3.01
C GLY A 27 5.64 6.13 -1.81
N HIS A 28 6.72 6.79 -1.39
CA HIS A 28 7.50 6.37 -0.24
C HIS A 28 6.79 6.70 1.08
N MET A 29 6.78 5.74 2.00
CA MET A 29 6.24 5.92 3.34
C MET A 29 7.34 6.49 4.23
N VAL A 30 7.10 7.66 4.82
CA VAL A 30 7.97 8.18 5.88
C VAL A 30 7.76 7.29 7.09
N ALA A 31 8.81 6.59 7.52
CA ALA A 31 8.77 5.78 8.73
C ALA A 31 8.44 6.67 9.94
N SER A 32 7.24 6.51 10.49
CA SER A 32 6.80 7.17 11.73
C SER A 32 6.70 6.18 12.90
N GLU A 33 7.00 4.91 12.65
CA GLU A 33 6.86 3.83 13.62
C GLU A 33 8.11 3.66 14.48
N ASP A 34 7.92 3.32 15.76
CA ASP A 34 9.00 2.82 16.61
C ASP A 34 9.26 1.34 16.33
N PHE A 35 10.16 1.09 15.37
CA PHE A 35 10.48 -0.27 14.94
C PHE A 35 11.11 -1.14 16.02
N LEU A 36 11.82 -0.58 17.00
CA LEU A 36 12.40 -1.37 18.10
C LEU A 36 11.30 -1.92 19.00
N THR A 37 10.34 -1.06 19.38
CA THR A 37 9.17 -1.50 20.16
C THR A 37 8.34 -2.51 19.38
N ILE A 38 8.11 -2.30 18.08
CA ILE A 38 7.37 -3.26 17.24
C ILE A 38 8.10 -4.61 17.15
N GLN A 39 9.43 -4.60 17.05
CA GLN A 39 10.22 -5.82 17.05
C GLN A 39 10.06 -6.57 18.38
N GLN A 40 10.13 -5.90 19.52
CA GLN A 40 9.93 -6.53 20.83
C GLN A 40 8.55 -7.17 20.97
N LEU A 41 7.50 -6.50 20.48
CA LEU A 41 6.13 -7.04 20.47
C LEU A 41 5.96 -8.21 19.48
N ALA A 42 6.70 -8.22 18.37
CA ALA A 42 6.72 -9.37 17.48
C ALA A 42 7.39 -10.57 18.14
N ASP A 43 8.44 -10.32 18.94
CA ASP A 43 9.23 -11.33 19.65
C ASP A 43 8.44 -11.96 20.81
N SER A 44 7.59 -11.18 21.48
CA SER A 44 6.64 -11.70 22.47
C SER A 44 5.43 -12.42 21.86
N GLY A 45 5.27 -12.35 20.54
CA GLY A 45 4.15 -12.93 19.79
C GLY A 45 2.93 -12.02 19.63
N GLU A 46 2.86 -10.89 20.34
CA GLU A 46 1.73 -9.94 20.29
C GLU A 46 1.54 -9.32 18.90
N ARG A 47 2.65 -9.12 18.17
CA ARG A 47 2.65 -8.65 16.77
C ARG A 47 3.34 -9.64 15.84
N ALA A 48 3.17 -10.95 16.06
CA ALA A 48 3.79 -11.99 15.22
C ALA A 48 3.52 -11.84 13.71
N TRP A 49 2.40 -11.21 13.35
CA TRP A 49 2.04 -10.87 11.97
C TRP A 49 3.09 -9.98 11.26
N ARG A 50 3.85 -9.18 12.02
CA ARG A 50 4.94 -8.34 11.50
C ARG A 50 6.13 -9.15 10.96
N LEU A 51 6.23 -10.44 11.30
CA LEU A 51 7.29 -11.32 10.81
C LEU A 51 7.01 -11.83 9.39
N ASN A 52 5.78 -11.68 8.89
CA ASN A 52 5.38 -12.07 7.56
C ASN A 52 5.17 -10.82 6.67
N PRO A 53 5.84 -10.73 5.51
CA PRO A 53 5.76 -9.54 4.66
C PRO A 53 4.37 -9.35 4.04
N VAL A 54 3.69 -10.44 3.66
CA VAL A 54 2.34 -10.37 3.07
C VAL A 54 1.33 -9.91 4.10
N GLU A 55 1.38 -10.47 5.30
CA GLU A 55 0.46 -10.09 6.38
C GLU A 55 0.71 -8.66 6.86
N THR A 56 1.98 -8.24 6.90
CA THR A 56 2.36 -6.85 7.19
C THR A 56 1.78 -5.90 6.14
N ALA A 57 2.02 -6.17 4.86
CA ALA A 57 1.50 -5.38 3.75
C ALA A 57 -0.03 -5.30 3.78
N ARG A 58 -0.70 -6.41 4.11
CA ARG A 58 -2.16 -6.49 4.20
C ARG A 58 -2.71 -5.62 5.33
N ARG A 59 -2.20 -5.77 6.55
CA ARG A 59 -2.73 -5.03 7.72
C ARG A 59 -2.47 -3.54 7.61
N LEU A 60 -1.22 -3.14 7.37
CA LEU A 60 -0.88 -1.74 7.17
C LEU A 60 -1.55 -1.17 5.91
N GLY A 61 -1.68 -1.98 4.87
CA GLY A 61 -2.42 -1.64 3.67
C GLY A 61 -3.84 -1.18 3.96
N ILE A 62 -4.55 -1.94 4.78
CA ILE A 62 -5.94 -1.66 5.16
C ILE A 62 -6.03 -0.50 6.15
N GLU A 63 -5.18 -0.51 7.18
CA GLU A 63 -5.26 0.44 8.30
C GLU A 63 -4.78 1.84 7.90
N GLU A 64 -3.77 1.95 7.04
CA GLU A 64 -3.08 3.22 6.79
C GLU A 64 -3.03 3.65 5.32
N LEU A 65 -3.15 2.70 4.37
CA LEU A 65 -2.89 2.96 2.95
C LEU A 65 -4.14 2.95 2.08
N GLY A 66 -5.32 2.69 2.64
CA GLY A 66 -6.60 2.77 1.92
C GLY A 66 -6.95 1.53 1.09
N PHE A 67 -6.23 0.42 1.26
CA PHE A 67 -6.69 -0.89 0.77
C PHE A 67 -7.92 -1.36 1.56
N LYS A 68 -8.66 -2.31 1.00
CA LYS A 68 -9.84 -2.92 1.58
C LYS A 68 -9.53 -4.34 2.05
N ALA A 69 -10.31 -4.82 3.01
CA ALA A 69 -10.24 -6.21 3.47
C ALA A 69 -10.50 -7.24 2.36
N THR A 70 -11.19 -6.86 1.29
CA THR A 70 -11.46 -7.70 0.11
C THR A 70 -10.34 -7.70 -0.92
N ASP A 71 -9.33 -6.85 -0.77
CA ASP A 71 -8.20 -6.78 -1.69
C ASP A 71 -7.29 -7.99 -1.50
N VAL A 72 -6.65 -8.41 -2.59
CA VAL A 72 -5.83 -9.63 -2.60
C VAL A 72 -4.36 -9.27 -2.56
N PHE A 73 -3.65 -9.79 -1.56
CA PHE A 73 -2.21 -9.60 -1.38
C PHE A 73 -1.48 -10.91 -1.69
N ARG A 74 -0.49 -10.85 -2.59
CA ARG A 74 0.31 -12.01 -3.01
C ARG A 74 1.79 -11.69 -2.87
N PHE A 75 2.53 -12.59 -2.25
CA PHE A 75 3.98 -12.53 -2.25
C PHE A 75 4.51 -12.58 -3.69
N GLU A 76 5.45 -11.71 -4.02
CA GLU A 76 6.09 -11.69 -5.33
C GLU A 76 7.54 -12.17 -5.25
N SER A 77 8.38 -11.52 -4.45
CA SER A 77 9.79 -11.90 -4.34
C SER A 77 10.45 -11.37 -3.07
N TYR A 78 11.60 -11.98 -2.73
CA TYR A 78 12.58 -11.36 -1.83
C TYR A 78 13.69 -10.74 -2.67
N ARG A 79 14.19 -9.59 -2.23
CA ARG A 79 15.37 -8.94 -2.82
C ARG A 79 16.37 -8.65 -1.71
N LEU A 80 17.62 -9.02 -1.92
CA LEU A 80 18.72 -8.49 -1.12
C LEU A 80 19.14 -7.17 -1.74
N ASP A 81 19.10 -6.08 -0.97
CA ASP A 81 19.67 -4.82 -1.41
C ASP A 81 21.15 -4.77 -1.02
N TYR A 82 22.02 -5.00 -2.00
CA TYR A 82 23.47 -5.02 -1.79
C TYR A 82 24.05 -3.66 -1.37
N GLY A 83 23.34 -2.55 -1.64
CA GLY A 83 23.78 -1.21 -1.25
C GLY A 83 23.50 -0.91 0.22
N SER A 84 22.27 -1.19 0.69
CA SER A 84 21.88 -0.95 2.08
C SER A 84 22.15 -2.12 3.02
N GLY A 85 22.39 -3.32 2.47
CA GLY A 85 22.50 -4.56 3.22
C GLY A 85 21.18 -5.05 3.82
N LEU A 86 20.05 -4.38 3.54
CA LEU A 86 18.74 -4.70 4.08
C LEU A 86 18.06 -5.83 3.29
N ASN A 87 17.29 -6.64 4.00
CA ASN A 87 16.37 -7.58 3.36
C ASN A 87 15.13 -6.84 2.90
N ARG A 88 14.76 -7.03 1.64
CA ARG A 88 13.56 -6.47 1.03
C ARG A 88 12.61 -7.58 0.59
N ALA A 89 11.32 -7.27 0.60
CA ALA A 89 10.27 -8.12 0.07
C ALA A 89 9.34 -7.30 -0.82
N GLN A 90 8.78 -7.95 -1.82
CA GLN A 90 7.80 -7.38 -2.73
C GLN A 90 6.49 -8.14 -2.61
N VAL A 91 5.40 -7.40 -2.46
CA VAL A 91 4.04 -7.93 -2.36
C VAL A 91 3.17 -7.22 -3.38
N LYS A 92 2.50 -7.99 -4.24
CA LYS A 92 1.48 -7.49 -5.16
C LYS A 92 0.14 -7.38 -4.44
N ALA A 93 -0.52 -6.24 -4.58
CA ALA A 93 -1.85 -6.00 -4.04
C ALA A 93 -2.83 -5.63 -5.15
N GLN A 94 -3.94 -6.38 -5.26
CA GLN A 94 -5.01 -6.11 -6.22
C GLN A 94 -6.13 -5.30 -5.54
N HIS A 95 -6.34 -4.07 -5.98
CA HIS A 95 -7.43 -3.19 -5.51
C HIS A 95 -8.37 -2.86 -6.67
N GLY A 96 -9.51 -3.55 -6.74
CA GLY A 96 -10.41 -3.44 -7.89
C GLY A 96 -9.67 -3.80 -9.20
N PRO A 97 -9.66 -2.93 -10.23
CA PRO A 97 -8.93 -3.17 -11.47
C PRO A 97 -7.42 -2.84 -11.38
N CYS A 98 -6.95 -2.28 -10.27
CA CYS A 98 -5.60 -1.73 -10.15
C CYS A 98 -4.67 -2.71 -9.45
N LEU A 99 -3.46 -2.87 -9.99
CA LEU A 99 -2.40 -3.66 -9.39
C LEU A 99 -1.35 -2.74 -8.75
N PHE A 100 -0.99 -3.02 -7.51
CA PHE A 100 0.04 -2.28 -6.79
C PHE A 100 1.21 -3.19 -6.43
N LEU A 101 2.42 -2.63 -6.46
CA LEU A 101 3.61 -3.22 -5.88
C LEU A 101 3.90 -2.53 -4.56
N ILE A 102 3.92 -3.31 -3.48
CA ILE A 102 4.27 -2.86 -2.14
C ILE A 102 5.68 -3.38 -1.86
N GLU A 103 6.61 -2.46 -1.63
CA GLU A 103 7.96 -2.80 -1.22
C GLU A 103 8.07 -2.69 0.30
N LEU A 104 8.65 -3.73 0.90
CA LEU A 104 8.90 -3.81 2.33
C LEU A 104 10.38 -4.04 2.60
N TYR A 105 10.81 -3.64 3.79
CA TYR A 105 12.17 -3.86 4.28
C TYR A 105 12.16 -4.28 5.75
N GLN A 106 13.28 -4.84 6.21
CA GLN A 106 13.47 -5.20 7.62
C GLN A 106 14.34 -4.15 8.35
N PRO A 107 13.74 -3.24 9.15
CA PRO A 107 14.45 -2.09 9.72
C PRO A 107 15.37 -2.42 10.89
N VAL A 108 15.07 -3.47 11.68
CA VAL A 108 15.78 -3.75 12.94
C VAL A 108 16.80 -4.88 12.78
N ARG A 109 16.36 -6.00 12.21
CA ARG A 109 17.21 -7.18 11.99
C ARG A 109 16.76 -7.95 10.78
N ARG A 110 17.69 -8.71 10.21
CA ARG A 110 17.47 -9.49 8.99
C ARG A 110 17.08 -10.93 9.30
N GLY A 111 16.28 -11.52 8.42
CA GLY A 111 15.94 -12.93 8.42
C GLY A 111 14.52 -13.20 8.90
N THR A 112 14.22 -14.47 9.19
CA THR A 112 12.87 -14.95 9.49
C THR A 112 12.26 -14.36 10.77
N THR A 113 13.08 -13.78 11.65
CA THR A 113 12.65 -13.16 12.91
C THR A 113 12.62 -11.64 12.85
N GLY A 114 12.97 -11.02 11.73
CA GLY A 114 12.91 -9.58 11.56
C GLY A 114 11.51 -9.11 11.19
N ILE A 115 11.06 -8.01 11.78
CA ILE A 115 9.81 -7.39 11.36
C ILE A 115 9.93 -6.79 9.96
N TRP A 116 8.81 -6.69 9.26
CA TRP A 116 8.69 -5.97 8.01
C TRP A 116 8.03 -4.60 8.25
N ALA A 117 8.45 -3.61 7.46
CA ALA A 117 7.86 -2.30 7.36
C ALA A 117 7.64 -1.95 5.89
N VAL A 118 6.56 -1.22 5.59
CA VAL A 118 6.29 -0.75 4.22
C VAL A 118 7.22 0.42 3.91
N GLU A 119 7.94 0.34 2.80
CA GLU A 119 8.80 1.40 2.30
C GLU A 119 8.12 2.23 1.21
N SER A 120 7.46 1.56 0.27
CA SER A 120 6.83 2.23 -0.87
C SER A 120 5.61 1.45 -1.37
N VAL A 121 4.70 2.19 -2.01
CA VAL A 121 3.57 1.62 -2.75
C VAL A 121 3.53 2.26 -4.13
N THR A 122 3.59 1.44 -5.17
CA THR A 122 3.63 1.91 -6.56
C THR A 122 2.52 1.26 -7.36
N LEU A 123 1.75 2.06 -8.10
CA LEU A 123 0.81 1.52 -9.08
C LEU A 123 1.58 0.87 -10.23
N VAL A 124 1.28 -0.40 -10.51
CA VAL A 124 1.81 -1.11 -11.66
C VAL A 124 0.81 -0.91 -12.79
N ASN A 125 1.15 0.00 -13.71
CA ASN A 125 0.44 0.09 -14.98
C ASN A 125 0.95 -1.06 -15.86
N GLU A 126 0.03 -1.88 -16.38
CA GLU A 126 0.32 -2.73 -17.54
C GLU A 126 0.38 -1.89 -18.82
#